data_AF-A0A7S0Z572-F1
#
_entry.id   AF-A0A7S0Z572-F1
#
_cell.length_a   1.000
_cell.length_b   1.000
_cell.length_c   1.000
_cell.angle_alpha   90.00
_cell.angle_beta   90.00
_cell.angle_gamma   90.00
#
_symmetry.space_group_name_H-M   'P 1'
#
loop_
_entity.id
_entity.type
_entity.pdbx_description
1 polymer ?
#
loop_
_entity_poly.entity_id
_entity_poly.type
_entity_poly.pdbx_seq_one_letter_code
_entity_poly.pdbx_strand_id
1 'polypeptide(L)'
;KNFKYEVMPFGDLLSKMDNTSDAKYYLRSIGENPRKEPAHALRQFPSFEEDLTMPTAFWGGEDKYFSAVIRVSSGDLQLWTHYDAMDNMLIQLHGEKRILLFPPAVAGDLYLEGSSSIVRDVDNHD
;
A
#
# COMPACT_ATOMS: atom_id res chain seq x y z
N LYS A 1 -6.77 9.83 -15.37
CA LYS A 1 -6.32 9.80 -13.96
C LYS A 1 -7.23 10.71 -13.16
N ASN A 2 -7.87 10.22 -12.10
CA ASN A 2 -8.84 10.94 -11.26
C ASN A 2 -8.28 11.27 -9.85
N PHE A 3 -6.96 11.31 -9.71
CA PHE A 3 -6.25 11.63 -8.47
C PHE A 3 -5.07 12.55 -8.78
N LYS A 4 -4.56 13.22 -7.74
CA LYS A 4 -3.36 14.07 -7.80
C LYS A 4 -2.39 13.70 -6.68
N TYR A 5 -1.11 13.98 -6.91
CA TYR A 5 -0.08 13.85 -5.89
C TYR A 5 0.04 15.16 -5.12
N GLU A 6 0.15 15.06 -3.80
CA GLU A 6 0.40 16.19 -2.92
C GLU A 6 1.45 15.78 -1.88
N VAL A 7 2.25 16.75 -1.45
CA VAL A 7 3.19 16.61 -0.34
C VAL A 7 2.60 17.37 0.84
N MET A 8 2.54 16.71 2.00
CA MET A 8 2.13 17.34 3.25
C MET A 8 2.76 16.62 4.44
N PRO A 9 2.87 17.28 5.61
CA PRO A 9 3.26 16.63 6.85
C PRO A 9 2.37 15.44 7.20
N PHE A 10 2.95 14.40 7.81
CA PHE A 10 2.22 13.18 8.15
C PHE A 10 1.06 13.42 9.13
N GLY A 11 1.25 14.28 10.14
CA GLY A 11 0.18 14.65 11.08
C GLY A 11 -1.00 15.36 10.40
N ASP A 12 -0.73 16.20 9.40
CA ASP A 12 -1.77 16.89 8.64
C ASP A 12 -2.57 15.91 7.78
N LEU A 13 -1.90 14.90 7.21
CA LEU A 13 -2.55 13.81 6.48
C LEU A 13 -3.53 13.06 7.37
N LEU A 14 -3.10 12.65 8.56
CA LEU A 14 -3.96 11.93 9.52
C LEU A 14 -5.15 12.77 9.94
N SER A 15 -4.91 14.04 10.27
CA SER A 15 -5.97 14.99 10.62
C SER A 15 -6.99 15.14 9.50
N LYS A 16 -6.55 15.19 8.23
CA LYS A 16 -7.46 15.27 7.07
C LYS A 16 -8.24 13.98 6.83
N MET A 17 -7.65 12.82 7.12
CA MET A 17 -8.31 11.53 6.98
C MET A 17 -9.41 11.31 8.03
N ASP A 18 -9.24 11.85 9.23
CA ASP A 18 -10.23 11.79 10.30
C ASP A 18 -11.40 12.78 10.07
N ASN A 19 -11.16 13.85 9.32
CA ASN A 19 -12.21 14.78 8.94
C ASN A 19 -13.13 14.18 7.87
N THR A 20 -14.44 14.33 8.04
CA THR A 20 -15.49 13.83 7.12
C THR A 20 -15.61 14.67 5.84
N SER A 21 -14.49 15.07 5.24
CA SER A 21 -14.50 15.72 3.92
C SER A 21 -14.76 14.70 2.82
N ASP A 22 -15.34 15.13 1.70
CA ASP A 22 -15.52 14.26 0.52
C ASP A 22 -14.19 13.82 -0.11
N ALA A 23 -13.08 14.49 0.22
CA ALA A 23 -11.77 14.14 -0.29
C ALA A 23 -11.24 12.87 0.40
N LYS A 24 -10.80 11.91 -0.41
CA LYS A 24 -10.15 10.67 0.06
C LYS A 24 -8.64 10.79 -0.11
N TYR A 25 -7.89 10.32 0.87
CA TYR A 25 -6.44 10.40 0.92
C TYR A 25 -5.82 9.00 0.94
N TYR A 26 -4.67 8.87 0.29
CA TYR A 26 -3.88 7.64 0.26
C TYR A 26 -2.39 7.98 0.39
N LEU A 27 -1.73 7.30 1.32
CA LEU A 27 -0.28 7.29 1.49
C LEU A 27 0.25 5.90 1.20
N ARG A 28 1.28 5.86 0.36
CA ARG A 28 2.21 4.75 0.23
C ARG A 28 3.61 5.34 0.43
N SER A 29 4.30 4.95 1.50
CA SER A 29 5.65 5.48 1.74
C SER A 29 6.60 5.10 0.61
N ILE A 30 7.58 5.97 0.37
CA ILE A 30 8.63 5.82 -0.64
C ILE A 30 9.97 6.03 0.05
N GLY A 31 11.06 5.49 -0.51
CA GLY A 31 12.41 5.75 -0.02
C GLY A 31 12.76 7.25 -0.07
N GLU A 32 13.77 7.68 0.70
CA GLU A 32 14.24 9.08 0.68
C GLU A 32 14.68 9.51 -0.71
N ASN A 33 15.34 8.60 -1.44
CA ASN A 33 15.59 8.72 -2.87
C ASN A 33 14.82 7.65 -3.64
N PRO A 34 13.57 7.91 -4.07
CA PRO A 34 12.71 6.90 -4.69
C PRO A 34 13.26 6.29 -5.99
N ARG A 35 14.26 6.93 -6.61
CA ARG A 35 14.92 6.42 -7.83
C ARG A 35 16.04 5.43 -7.53
N LYS A 36 16.55 5.41 -6.30
CA LYS A 36 17.71 4.61 -5.90
C LYS A 36 17.41 3.64 -4.76
N GLU A 37 16.43 3.97 -3.94
CA GLU A 37 16.21 3.32 -2.64
C GLU A 37 14.75 2.93 -2.47
N PRO A 38 14.47 1.69 -2.04
CA PRO A 38 13.13 1.28 -1.64
C PRO A 38 12.74 1.95 -0.30
N ALA A 39 11.45 1.87 0.03
CA ALA A 39 10.99 2.32 1.34
C ALA A 39 11.43 1.35 2.44
N HIS A 40 11.82 1.91 3.58
CA HIS A 40 12.21 1.17 4.78
C HIS A 40 11.51 1.79 5.98
N ALA A 41 10.28 1.35 6.24
CA ALA A 41 9.40 1.91 7.27
C ALA A 41 10.09 2.18 8.61
N LEU A 42 10.79 1.19 9.18
CA LEU A 42 11.46 1.34 10.48
C LEU A 42 12.59 2.37 10.48
N ARG A 43 13.36 2.47 9.38
CA ARG A 43 14.41 3.50 9.25
C ARG A 43 13.82 4.90 9.08
N GLN A 44 12.72 5.00 8.35
CA GLN A 44 12.07 6.28 8.02
C GLN A 44 11.16 6.78 9.14
N PHE A 45 10.66 5.87 9.98
CA PHE A 45 9.81 6.14 11.13
C PHE A 45 10.34 5.38 12.34
N PRO A 46 11.49 5.80 12.93
CA PRO A 46 12.15 5.07 14.00
C PRO A 46 11.28 4.85 15.24
N SER A 47 10.29 5.72 15.48
CA SER A 47 9.32 5.54 16.57
C SER A 47 8.53 4.23 16.45
N PHE A 48 8.38 3.66 15.25
CA PHE A 48 7.73 2.35 15.08
C PHE A 48 8.59 1.19 15.56
N GLU A 49 9.91 1.33 15.70
CA GLU A 49 10.75 0.23 16.19
C GLU A 49 10.41 -0.14 17.66
N GLU A 50 9.87 0.80 18.42
CA GLU A 50 9.43 0.57 19.81
C GLU A 50 8.15 -0.27 19.88
N ASP A 51 7.26 -0.14 18.89
CA ASP A 51 5.91 -0.73 18.90
C ASP A 51 5.75 -1.90 17.93
N LEU A 52 6.60 -2.01 16.91
CA LEU A 52 6.47 -2.94 15.79
C LEU A 52 7.67 -3.87 15.70
N THR A 53 7.45 -5.15 16.01
CA THR A 53 8.40 -6.22 15.68
C THR A 53 8.09 -6.76 14.29
N MET A 54 9.05 -6.64 13.37
CA MET A 54 8.91 -7.25 12.05
C MET A 54 8.89 -8.78 12.15
N PRO A 55 7.99 -9.47 11.47
CA PRO A 55 7.85 -10.92 11.60
C PRO A 55 8.86 -11.61 10.69
N THR A 56 10.13 -11.49 11.06
CA THR A 56 11.30 -11.89 10.27
C THR A 56 11.38 -13.38 9.96
N ALA A 57 10.64 -14.19 10.71
CA ALA A 57 10.50 -15.62 10.48
C ALA A 57 9.92 -15.97 9.10
N PHE A 58 9.13 -15.08 8.46
CA PHE A 58 8.43 -15.40 7.21
C PHE A 58 9.25 -15.15 5.94
N TRP A 59 10.27 -14.28 5.98
CA TRP A 59 11.02 -13.93 4.76
C TRP A 59 12.26 -14.80 4.51
N GLY A 60 12.61 -15.69 5.45
CA GLY A 60 13.62 -16.73 5.22
C GLY A 60 15.06 -16.23 5.14
N GLY A 61 15.37 -15.12 5.83
CA GLY A 61 16.69 -14.47 5.92
C GLY A 61 16.64 -12.96 5.66
N GLU A 62 17.53 -12.19 6.30
CA GLU A 62 17.67 -10.74 6.07
C GLU A 62 18.15 -10.42 4.63
N ASP A 63 18.83 -11.36 3.98
CA ASP A 63 19.27 -11.27 2.58
C ASP A 63 18.10 -11.27 1.58
N LYS A 64 16.92 -11.74 2.01
CA LYS A 64 15.69 -11.76 1.20
C LYS A 64 14.78 -10.57 1.48
N TYR A 65 15.09 -9.76 2.47
CA TYR A 65 14.35 -8.55 2.76
C TYR A 65 14.57 -7.52 1.63
N PHE A 66 13.47 -7.05 1.03
CA PHE A 66 13.51 -6.04 -0.03
C PHE A 66 13.08 -4.66 0.46
N SER A 67 11.89 -4.54 1.04
CA SER A 67 11.30 -3.25 1.40
C SER A 67 10.22 -3.38 2.47
N ALA A 68 9.99 -2.29 3.22
CA ALA A 68 8.90 -2.17 4.18
C ALA A 68 8.16 -0.84 3.93
N VAL A 69 6.87 -0.92 3.63
CA VAL A 69 6.07 0.22 3.15
C VAL A 69 4.94 0.52 4.13
N ILE A 70 4.84 1.76 4.59
CA ILE A 70 3.69 2.25 5.34
C ILE A 70 2.57 2.61 4.37
N ARG A 71 1.37 2.09 4.65
CA ARG A 71 0.16 2.35 3.87
C ARG A 71 -0.93 2.91 4.78
N VAL A 72 -1.42 4.10 4.45
CA VAL A 72 -2.54 4.75 5.14
C VAL A 72 -3.57 5.16 4.11
N SER A 73 -4.85 4.95 4.38
CA SER A 73 -5.94 5.28 3.47
C SER A 73 -7.14 5.78 4.25
N SER A 74 -7.85 6.77 3.70
CA SER A 74 -9.20 7.09 4.16
C SER A 74 -10.12 5.87 4.09
N GLY A 75 -11.16 5.84 4.93
CA GLY A 75 -12.23 4.84 4.83
C GLY A 75 -12.88 4.82 3.45
N ASP A 76 -13.28 3.63 3.00
CA ASP A 76 -13.91 3.36 1.70
C ASP A 76 -13.07 3.70 0.46
N LEU A 77 -11.77 3.96 0.61
CA LEU A 77 -10.88 4.17 -0.53
C LEU A 77 -10.57 2.83 -1.22
N GLN A 78 -10.95 2.71 -2.48
CA GLN A 78 -10.63 1.57 -3.33
C GLN A 78 -9.39 1.85 -4.19
N LEU A 79 -8.36 1.02 -4.01
CA LEU A 79 -7.22 0.96 -4.94
C LEU A 79 -7.54 0.01 -6.09
N TRP A 80 -6.92 0.25 -7.24
CA TRP A 80 -7.05 -0.64 -8.38
C TRP A 80 -6.26 -1.95 -8.17
N THR A 81 -6.79 -3.03 -8.76
CA THR A 81 -6.13 -4.33 -8.78
C THR A 81 -4.78 -4.22 -9.48
N HIS A 82 -3.74 -4.73 -8.82
CA HIS A 82 -2.38 -4.80 -9.34
C HIS A 82 -1.67 -6.00 -8.74
N TYR A 83 -0.52 -6.37 -9.32
CA TYR A 83 0.39 -7.34 -8.73
C TYR A 83 1.78 -6.73 -8.51
N ASP A 84 2.48 -7.26 -7.52
CA ASP A 84 3.90 -6.98 -7.25
C ASP A 84 4.73 -8.19 -7.72
N ALA A 85 6.00 -7.97 -8.08
CA ALA A 85 6.91 -9.06 -8.45
C ALA A 85 7.48 -9.81 -7.24
N MET A 86 7.53 -9.14 -6.08
CA MET A 86 8.06 -9.70 -4.84
C MET A 86 6.93 -10.34 -4.03
N ASP A 87 7.27 -11.38 -3.27
CA ASP A 87 6.42 -11.86 -2.19
C ASP A 87 6.11 -10.72 -1.22
N ASN A 88 4.89 -10.69 -0.69
CA ASN A 88 4.42 -9.59 0.14
C ASN A 88 3.64 -10.11 1.34
N MET A 89 3.83 -9.43 2.46
CA MET A 89 3.09 -9.66 3.69
C MET A 89 2.48 -8.32 4.12
N LEU A 90 1.15 -8.27 4.08
CA LEU A 90 0.39 -7.10 4.48
C LEU A 90 -0.02 -7.24 5.95
N ILE A 91 0.51 -6.36 6.79
CA ILE A 91 0.19 -6.30 8.23
C ILE A 91 -0.79 -5.14 8.44
N GLN A 92 -2.01 -5.45 8.89
CA GLN A 92 -3.03 -4.44 9.21
C GLN A 92 -2.88 -4.02 10.68
N LEU A 93 -2.46 -2.78 10.92
CA LEU A 93 -2.20 -2.26 12.27
C LEU A 93 -3.40 -1.55 12.89
N HIS A 94 -4.22 -0.87 12.09
CA HIS A 94 -5.36 -0.08 12.56
C HIS A 94 -6.52 -0.08 11.54
N GLY A 95 -7.76 -0.27 12.02
CA GLY A 95 -8.95 -0.33 11.17
C GLY A 95 -9.07 -1.63 10.36
N GLU A 96 -10.11 -1.71 9.55
CA GLU A 96 -10.42 -2.88 8.73
C GLU A 96 -10.10 -2.65 7.26
N LYS A 97 -9.70 -3.73 6.56
CA LYS A 97 -9.37 -3.69 5.15
C LYS A 97 -9.88 -4.95 4.45
N ARG A 98 -10.75 -4.75 3.46
CA ARG A 98 -11.16 -5.82 2.54
C ARG A 98 -10.11 -5.99 1.45
N ILE A 99 -9.74 -7.24 1.17
CA ILE A 99 -8.75 -7.60 0.14
C ILE A 99 -9.36 -8.71 -0.71
N LEU A 100 -9.36 -8.51 -2.04
CA LEU A 100 -9.68 -9.55 -3.01
C LEU A 100 -8.38 -9.96 -3.71
N LEU A 101 -8.16 -11.26 -3.83
CA LEU A 101 -6.98 -11.85 -4.46
C LEU A 101 -7.43 -12.70 -5.65
N PHE A 102 -6.68 -12.57 -6.75
CA PHE A 102 -6.87 -13.38 -7.95
C PHE A 102 -5.64 -14.25 -8.16
N PRO A 103 -5.79 -15.56 -8.43
CA PRO A 103 -4.65 -16.42 -8.70
C PRO A 103 -3.93 -15.97 -9.99
N PRO A 104 -2.60 -16.10 -10.10
CA PRO A 104 -1.88 -15.69 -11.32
C PRO A 104 -2.40 -16.35 -12.61
N ALA A 105 -2.99 -17.54 -12.50
CA ALA A 105 -3.56 -18.27 -13.64
C ALA A 105 -4.73 -17.53 -14.34
N VAL A 106 -5.42 -16.60 -13.66
CA VAL A 106 -6.51 -15.82 -14.25
C VAL A 106 -6.06 -14.45 -14.79
N ALA A 107 -4.75 -14.20 -14.87
CA ALA A 107 -4.22 -12.91 -15.35
C ALA A 107 -4.73 -12.52 -16.75
N GLY A 108 -5.04 -13.50 -17.61
CA GLY A 108 -5.65 -13.28 -18.92
C GLY A 108 -7.03 -12.63 -18.87
N ASP A 109 -7.78 -12.84 -17.77
CA ASP A 109 -9.14 -12.33 -17.58
C ASP A 109 -9.17 -10.99 -16.82
N LEU A 110 -8.00 -10.50 -16.36
CA LEU A 110 -7.90 -9.27 -15.57
C LEU A 110 -7.64 -8.02 -16.41
N TYR A 111 -7.58 -8.13 -17.74
CA TYR A 111 -7.38 -6.98 -18.66
C TYR A 111 -6.21 -6.08 -18.22
N LEU A 112 -5.04 -6.67 -18.03
CA LEU A 112 -3.88 -5.98 -17.47
C LEU A 112 -3.24 -5.01 -18.48
N GLU A 113 -2.97 -3.79 -18.02
CA GLU A 113 -2.06 -2.84 -18.65
C GLU A 113 -0.80 -2.70 -17.77
N GLY A 114 0.29 -3.36 -18.19
CA GLY A 114 1.47 -3.50 -17.34
C GLY A 114 1.14 -4.35 -16.10
N SER A 115 1.32 -3.79 -14.91
CA SER A 115 1.06 -4.50 -13.65
C SER A 115 -0.31 -4.20 -13.02
N SER A 116 -1.18 -3.44 -13.68
CA SER A 116 -2.48 -3.00 -13.15
C SER A 116 -3.62 -3.44 -14.04
N SER A 117 -4.76 -3.83 -13.46
CA SER A 117 -6.00 -4.07 -14.19
C SER A 117 -6.70 -2.75 -14.55
N ILE A 118 -7.34 -2.71 -15.72
CA ILE A 118 -8.21 -1.59 -16.09
C ILE A 118 -9.59 -1.65 -15.42
N VAL A 119 -10.00 -2.82 -14.91
CA VAL A 119 -11.27 -3.01 -14.20
C VAL A 119 -11.19 -2.29 -12.85
N ARG A 120 -12.06 -1.27 -12.66
CA ARG A 120 -12.01 -0.40 -11.48
C ARG A 120 -12.95 -0.83 -10.38
N ASP A 121 -14.17 -1.21 -10.74
CA ASP A 121 -15.16 -1.72 -9.81
C ASP A 121 -15.11 -3.26 -9.85
N VAL A 122 -14.74 -3.86 -8.72
CA VAL A 122 -14.61 -5.31 -8.56
C VAL A 122 -15.85 -5.95 -7.92
N ASP A 123 -16.89 -5.16 -7.64
CA ASP A 123 -18.15 -5.68 -7.11
C ASP A 123 -19.30 -5.49 -8.11
N ASN A 124 -19.18 -4.50 -9.00
CA ASN A 124 -20.17 -4.18 -10.02
C ASN A 124 -19.50 -3.97 -11.39
N HIS A 125 -19.20 -5.08 -12.08
CA HIS A 125 -18.56 -5.08 -13.40
C HIS A 125 -19.59 -5.37 -14.49
N ASP A 126 -20.22 -4.31 -14.97
CA ASP A 126 -20.89 -4.26 -16.29
C ASP A 126 -19.92 -3.74 -17.37
#